data_AF-A0A1M3TMG7-F1
#
_entry.id   AF-A0A1M3TMG7-F1
#
_cell.length_a   1.000
_cell.length_b   1.000
_cell.length_c   1.000
_cell.angle_alpha   90.00
_cell.angle_beta   90.00
_cell.angle_gamma   90.00
#
_symmetry.space_group_name_H-M   'P 1'
#
loop_
_entity.id
_entity.type
_entity.pdbx_description
1 polymer ?
#
loop_
_entity_poly.entity_id
_entity_poly.type
_entity_poly.pdbx_seq_one_letter_code
_entity_poly.pdbx_strand_id
1 'polypeptide(L)'
;MANNLFNTTVVPEALPAGAYTHLNFAFAYINPDTFEVAPMSESDMGLYSRFTGLKEDNTGLETWISIGGWSMNDADQPTATTFSDLAASTSAQKAFFKSLLSFMTTYGFDGVGIDWEYPVASERSGKAADLKNYPTFLQNLKTALGSTGHNYGLSITVPSSYWYMQNFDIVAIEKTIDWFNVMTYDLHGTWDSTDPYIGPQWISFGATAYLLQRLILDLAFTAKLHSY
;
A
#
# COMPACT_ATOMS: atom_id res chain seq x y z
N MET A 1 -14.55 25.88 25.62
CA MET A 1 -13.31 25.15 25.95
C MET A 1 -13.27 23.84 25.16
N ALA A 2 -13.10 23.90 23.85
CA ALA A 2 -13.08 22.73 22.97
C ALA A 2 -11.98 22.91 21.94
N ASN A 3 -10.72 22.88 22.39
CA ASN A 3 -9.53 22.87 21.54
C ASN A 3 -8.47 22.10 22.34
N ASN A 4 -8.37 20.77 22.11
CA ASN A 4 -7.17 19.93 22.36
C ASN A 4 -7.40 18.40 22.30
N LEU A 5 -8.42 17.89 21.60
CA LEU A 5 -8.63 16.43 21.51
C LEU A 5 -7.99 15.75 20.29
N PHE A 6 -7.29 16.47 19.41
CA PHE A 6 -6.84 15.91 18.11
C PHE A 6 -5.38 16.17 17.74
N ASN A 7 -4.52 16.41 18.73
CA ASN A 7 -3.07 16.57 18.50
C ASN A 7 -2.25 15.47 19.18
N THR A 8 -2.68 14.21 19.02
CA THR A 8 -1.92 13.05 19.48
C THR A 8 -1.27 12.40 18.28
N THR A 9 0.03 12.61 18.11
CA THR A 9 0.86 11.74 17.28
C THR A 9 0.64 10.30 17.73
N VAL A 10 0.09 9.47 16.86
CA VAL A 10 -0.04 8.02 17.12
C VAL A 10 1.33 7.40 16.87
N VAL A 11 1.94 6.87 17.92
CA VAL A 11 3.20 6.13 17.84
C VAL A 11 2.92 4.63 17.77
N PRO A 12 3.84 3.80 17.25
CA PRO A 12 3.59 2.36 17.09
C PRO A 12 3.10 1.67 18.37
N GLU A 13 3.67 1.99 19.53
CA GLU A 13 3.34 1.38 20.82
C GLU A 13 1.95 1.77 21.35
N ALA A 14 1.29 2.76 20.74
CA ALA A 14 -0.09 3.13 21.05
C ALA A 14 -1.11 2.27 20.28
N LEU A 15 -0.68 1.47 19.29
CA LEU A 15 -1.55 0.60 18.52
C LEU A 15 -2.03 -0.57 19.40
N PRO A 16 -3.31 -0.96 19.33
CA PRO A 16 -3.81 -2.15 19.99
C PRO A 16 -3.41 -3.42 19.21
N ALA A 17 -2.10 -3.66 19.09
CA ALA A 17 -1.51 -4.67 18.19
C ALA A 17 -2.05 -6.08 18.42
N GLY A 18 -2.36 -6.45 19.67
CA GLY A 18 -2.92 -7.77 20.00
C GLY A 18 -4.35 -8.02 19.49
N ALA A 19 -5.01 -7.02 18.91
CA ALA A 19 -6.31 -7.17 18.24
C ALA A 19 -6.18 -7.57 16.77
N TYR A 20 -4.96 -7.56 16.20
CA TYR A 20 -4.71 -7.73 14.76
C TYR A 20 -3.79 -8.91 14.49
N THR A 21 -3.92 -9.49 13.30
CA THR A 21 -3.01 -10.52 12.79
C THR A 21 -1.92 -9.93 11.90
N HIS A 22 -2.23 -8.86 11.18
CA HIS A 22 -1.31 -8.16 10.28
C HIS A 22 -1.45 -6.66 10.51
N LEU A 23 -0.32 -5.95 10.55
CA LEU A 23 -0.29 -4.49 10.52
C LEU A 23 0.55 -4.04 9.33
N ASN A 24 0.03 -3.08 8.55
CA ASN A 24 0.74 -2.49 7.42
C ASN A 24 1.28 -1.10 7.82
N PHE A 25 2.58 -0.87 7.65
CA PHE A 25 3.15 0.47 7.77
C PHE A 25 2.98 1.19 6.44
N ALA A 26 2.26 2.31 6.46
CA ALA A 26 1.99 3.16 5.32
C ALA A 26 2.74 4.50 5.52
N PHE A 27 3.65 4.91 4.64
CA PHE A 27 4.18 4.23 3.45
C PHE A 27 5.71 4.34 3.41
N ALA A 28 6.33 3.52 2.57
CA ALA A 28 7.58 3.87 1.91
C ALA A 28 7.31 4.09 0.41
N TYR A 29 8.24 4.74 -0.29
CA TYR A 29 8.08 5.05 -1.72
C TYR A 29 9.25 4.50 -2.53
N ILE A 30 9.11 4.56 -3.85
CA ILE A 30 10.15 4.20 -4.82
C ILE A 30 10.79 5.49 -5.33
N ASN A 31 12.09 5.64 -5.13
CA ASN A 31 12.82 6.77 -5.69
C ASN A 31 12.76 6.72 -7.23
N PRO A 32 12.31 7.78 -7.91
CA PRO A 32 12.05 7.76 -9.35
C PRO A 32 13.33 7.64 -10.21
N ASP A 33 14.50 8.01 -9.67
CA ASP A 33 15.76 7.98 -10.40
C ASP A 33 16.49 6.65 -10.21
N THR A 34 16.48 6.10 -8.99
CA THR A 34 17.25 4.90 -8.63
C THR A 34 16.41 3.62 -8.60
N PHE A 35 15.07 3.74 -8.53
CA PHE A 35 14.14 2.64 -8.23
C PHE A 35 14.37 1.97 -6.89
N GLU A 36 15.13 2.58 -5.98
CA GLU A 36 15.34 2.07 -4.63
C GLU A 36 14.18 2.46 -3.70
N VAL A 37 13.91 1.62 -2.70
CA VAL A 37 12.95 1.93 -1.64
C VAL A 37 13.50 3.03 -0.75
N ALA A 38 12.70 4.05 -0.49
CA ALA A 38 13.05 5.18 0.37
C ALA A 38 11.91 5.50 1.34
N PRO A 39 12.22 6.01 2.55
CA PRO A 39 11.21 6.43 3.50
C PRO A 39 10.50 7.70 3.03
N MET A 40 9.20 7.84 3.31
CA MET A 40 8.45 9.07 2.95
C MET A 40 9.03 10.32 3.61
N SER A 41 9.60 10.17 4.81
CA SER A 41 10.35 11.19 5.52
C SER A 41 11.47 10.57 6.36
N GLU A 42 12.52 11.34 6.66
CA GLU A 42 13.59 10.88 7.56
C GLU A 42 13.06 10.49 8.95
N SER A 43 11.98 11.13 9.42
CA SER A 43 11.34 10.79 10.69
C SER A 43 10.73 9.40 10.73
N ASP A 44 10.34 8.83 9.58
CA ASP A 44 9.72 7.50 9.53
C ASP A 44 10.73 6.39 9.81
N MET A 45 12.03 6.64 9.53
CA MET A 45 13.10 5.65 9.74
C MET A 45 13.15 5.17 11.20
N GLY A 46 12.90 6.07 12.16
CA GLY A 46 12.86 5.74 13.58
C GLY A 46 11.60 4.97 14.00
N LEU A 47 10.56 4.96 13.16
CA LEU A 47 9.29 4.30 13.44
C LEU A 47 9.27 2.84 12.96
N TYR A 48 10.00 2.50 11.89
CA TYR A 48 9.94 1.16 11.30
C TYR A 48 10.33 0.06 12.29
N SER A 49 11.50 0.16 12.94
CA SER A 49 11.92 -0.86 13.92
C SER A 49 11.02 -0.91 15.16
N ARG A 50 10.44 0.23 15.55
CA ARG A 50 9.47 0.28 16.66
C ARG A 50 8.17 -0.41 16.29
N PHE A 51 7.71 -0.23 15.06
CA PHE A 51 6.53 -0.87 14.52
C PHE A 51 6.69 -2.38 14.36
N THR A 52 7.80 -2.84 13.77
CA THR A 52 8.07 -4.28 13.66
C THR A 52 8.37 -4.92 15.03
N GLY A 53 8.91 -4.13 15.97
CA GLY A 53 9.12 -4.53 17.37
C GLY A 53 7.83 -4.85 18.14
N LEU A 54 6.65 -4.41 17.68
CA LEU A 54 5.37 -4.78 18.30
C LEU A 54 5.15 -6.30 18.34
N LYS A 55 5.83 -7.06 17.47
CA LYS A 55 5.80 -8.52 17.47
C LYS A 55 6.38 -9.16 18.73
N GLU A 56 7.26 -8.47 19.47
CA GLU A 56 7.87 -8.99 20.69
C GLU A 56 6.81 -9.30 21.77
N ASP A 57 5.78 -8.46 21.85
CA ASP A 57 4.68 -8.61 22.81
C ASP A 57 3.43 -9.28 22.21
N ASN A 58 3.39 -9.51 20.89
CA ASN A 58 2.21 -9.98 20.16
C ASN A 58 2.58 -11.20 19.32
N THR A 59 2.58 -12.38 19.94
CA THR A 59 2.92 -13.64 19.27
C THR A 59 1.99 -13.90 18.08
N GLY A 60 2.59 -14.11 16.90
CA GLY A 60 1.86 -14.39 15.66
C GLY A 60 1.41 -13.14 14.90
N LEU A 61 1.71 -11.93 15.40
CA LEU A 61 1.55 -10.70 14.63
C LEU A 61 2.55 -10.67 13.48
N GLU A 62 2.08 -10.31 12.29
CA GLU A 62 2.92 -9.97 11.16
C GLU A 62 2.91 -8.46 10.90
N THR A 63 4.06 -7.92 10.53
CA THR A 63 4.25 -6.48 10.26
C THR A 63 4.77 -6.31 8.85
N TRP A 64 4.08 -5.50 8.06
CA TRP A 64 4.26 -5.39 6.62
C TRP A 64 4.56 -3.95 6.23
N ILE A 65 5.34 -3.73 5.17
CA ILE A 65 5.58 -2.39 4.61
C ILE A 65 4.74 -2.19 3.35
N SER A 66 3.94 -1.13 3.30
CA SER A 66 3.23 -0.72 2.09
C SER A 66 4.09 0.23 1.27
N ILE A 67 4.27 -0.08 -0.02
CA ILE A 67 4.99 0.73 -1.00
C ILE A 67 3.98 1.36 -1.95
N GLY A 68 3.92 2.69 -2.02
CA GLY A 68 2.99 3.37 -2.92
C GLY A 68 2.07 4.37 -2.24
N GLY A 69 0.78 4.18 -2.49
CA GLY A 69 -0.30 5.05 -2.08
C GLY A 69 -0.57 6.16 -3.09
N TRP A 70 -1.76 6.75 -3.00
CA TRP A 70 -2.28 7.76 -3.91
C TRP A 70 -1.25 8.78 -4.43
N SER A 71 -0.51 9.47 -3.56
CA SER A 71 0.36 10.58 -4.00
C SER A 71 1.57 10.17 -4.85
N MET A 72 1.94 8.89 -4.89
CA MET A 72 3.05 8.45 -5.75
C MET A 72 2.73 8.56 -7.24
N ASN A 73 1.45 8.51 -7.62
CA ASN A 73 1.00 8.52 -9.01
C ASN A 73 0.45 9.88 -9.47
N ASP A 74 0.57 10.92 -8.63
CA ASP A 74 0.11 12.26 -8.99
C ASP A 74 0.95 12.82 -10.14
N ALA A 75 0.27 13.29 -11.20
CA ALA A 75 0.90 13.64 -12.48
C ALA A 75 1.89 14.82 -12.39
N ASP A 76 1.82 15.61 -11.33
CA ASP A 76 2.72 16.74 -11.06
C ASP A 76 3.93 16.36 -10.18
N GLN A 77 4.02 15.10 -9.73
CA GLN A 77 5.11 14.61 -8.91
C GLN A 77 6.20 13.91 -9.73
N PRO A 78 7.48 13.95 -9.29
CA PRO A 78 8.56 13.21 -9.94
C PRO A 78 8.33 11.70 -10.02
N THR A 79 7.46 11.16 -9.14
CA THR A 79 7.15 9.73 -9.04
C THR A 79 6.05 9.26 -9.99
N ALA A 80 5.43 10.18 -10.76
CA ALA A 80 4.21 9.93 -11.52
C ALA A 80 4.22 8.62 -12.32
N THR A 81 5.30 8.35 -13.05
CA THR A 81 5.44 7.14 -13.89
C THR A 81 6.24 6.01 -13.24
N THR A 82 6.74 6.18 -12.02
CA THR A 82 7.73 5.28 -11.40
C THR A 82 7.26 3.84 -11.33
N PHE A 83 6.00 3.58 -10.98
CA PHE A 83 5.47 2.21 -10.98
C PHE A 83 5.43 1.59 -12.39
N SER A 84 4.96 2.34 -13.39
CA SER A 84 4.90 1.88 -14.77
C SER A 84 6.29 1.60 -15.34
N ASP A 85 7.24 2.49 -15.06
CA ASP A 85 8.64 2.34 -15.50
C ASP A 85 9.35 1.19 -14.79
N LEU A 86 9.08 1.00 -13.49
CA LEU A 86 9.55 -0.15 -12.71
C LEU A 86 9.03 -1.47 -13.29
N ALA A 87 7.71 -1.57 -13.49
CA ALA A 87 7.09 -2.79 -13.98
C ALA A 87 7.58 -3.17 -15.39
N ALA A 88 7.92 -2.18 -16.22
CA ALA A 88 8.39 -2.39 -17.58
C ALA A 88 9.89 -2.73 -17.72
N SER A 89 10.70 -2.58 -16.67
CA SER A 89 12.17 -2.60 -16.78
C SER A 89 12.85 -3.61 -15.86
N THR A 90 13.53 -4.60 -16.45
CA THR A 90 14.30 -5.60 -15.70
C THR A 90 15.41 -4.99 -14.84
N SER A 91 16.06 -3.91 -15.28
CA SER A 91 17.10 -3.24 -14.48
C SER A 91 16.51 -2.49 -13.29
N ALA A 92 15.38 -1.80 -13.49
CA ALA A 92 14.65 -1.13 -12.42
C ALA A 92 14.16 -2.14 -11.38
N GLN A 93 13.58 -3.27 -11.83
CA GLN A 93 13.15 -4.36 -10.96
C GLN A 93 14.29 -4.90 -10.10
N LYS A 94 15.48 -5.10 -10.68
CA LYS A 94 16.65 -5.56 -9.92
C LYS A 94 17.08 -4.56 -8.84
N ALA A 95 17.07 -3.26 -9.15
CA ALA A 95 17.39 -2.22 -8.17
C ALA A 95 16.36 -2.20 -7.03
N PHE A 96 15.07 -2.19 -7.38
CA PHE A 96 13.96 -2.24 -6.44
C PHE A 96 14.00 -3.48 -5.54
N PHE A 97 14.10 -4.68 -6.10
CA PHE A 97 14.13 -5.92 -5.32
C PHE A 97 15.31 -5.97 -4.35
N LYS A 98 16.50 -5.57 -4.80
CA LYS A 98 17.68 -5.52 -3.94
C LYS A 98 17.47 -4.54 -2.78
N SER A 99 16.99 -3.34 -3.08
CA SER A 99 16.76 -2.30 -2.08
C SER A 99 15.65 -2.69 -1.10
N LEU A 100 14.51 -3.19 -1.61
CA LEU A 100 13.39 -3.65 -0.80
C LEU A 100 13.79 -4.78 0.16
N LEU A 101 14.51 -5.80 -0.32
CA LEU A 101 14.98 -6.89 0.54
C LEU A 101 15.92 -6.37 1.63
N SER A 102 16.82 -5.44 1.29
CA SER A 102 17.68 -4.78 2.27
C SER A 102 16.86 -4.00 3.29
N PHE A 103 15.86 -3.24 2.85
CA PHE A 103 14.98 -2.45 3.72
C PHE A 103 14.20 -3.35 4.68
N MET A 104 13.52 -4.38 4.16
CA MET A 104 12.73 -5.32 4.97
C MET A 104 13.59 -6.05 5.99
N THR A 105 14.78 -6.52 5.57
CA THR A 105 15.71 -7.22 6.48
C THR A 105 16.26 -6.27 7.55
N THR A 106 16.56 -5.02 7.19
CA THR A 106 17.09 -4.01 8.13
C THR A 106 16.08 -3.66 9.21
N TYR A 107 14.81 -3.52 8.84
CA TYR A 107 13.76 -3.08 9.76
C TYR A 107 12.92 -4.22 10.33
N GLY A 108 13.08 -5.46 9.88
CA GLY A 108 12.41 -6.64 10.43
C GLY A 108 10.96 -6.84 9.99
N PHE A 109 10.61 -6.41 8.78
CA PHE A 109 9.28 -6.62 8.19
C PHE A 109 9.09 -8.08 7.74
N ASP A 110 7.86 -8.59 7.79
CA ASP A 110 7.48 -9.96 7.41
C ASP A 110 6.91 -10.05 5.99
N GLY A 111 6.50 -8.91 5.41
CA GLY A 111 5.99 -8.87 4.05
C GLY A 111 5.91 -7.45 3.49
N VAL A 112 5.55 -7.38 2.22
CA VAL A 112 5.39 -6.13 1.46
C VAL A 112 4.02 -6.07 0.81
N GLY A 113 3.37 -4.91 0.90
CA GLY A 113 2.18 -4.56 0.13
C GLY A 113 2.55 -3.61 -1.01
N ILE A 114 2.12 -3.90 -2.24
CA ILE A 114 2.24 -2.94 -3.35
C ILE A 114 0.91 -2.22 -3.53
N ASP A 115 0.94 -0.89 -3.39
CA ASP A 115 -0.22 -0.02 -3.50
C ASP A 115 -0.05 0.94 -4.70
N TRP A 116 -0.24 0.40 -5.90
CA TRP A 116 -0.14 1.17 -7.14
C TRP A 116 -1.53 1.64 -7.59
N GLU A 117 -1.74 2.96 -7.54
CA GLU A 117 -3.02 3.61 -7.84
C GLU A 117 -2.96 4.53 -9.10
N TYR A 118 -3.18 4.04 -10.32
CA TYR A 118 -3.53 2.66 -10.71
C TYR A 118 -2.79 2.31 -12.02
N PRO A 119 -2.48 1.02 -12.28
CA PRO A 119 -1.96 0.60 -13.57
C PRO A 119 -2.93 0.99 -14.70
N VAL A 120 -2.40 1.26 -15.90
CA VAL A 120 -3.14 1.61 -17.13
C VAL A 120 -3.88 2.96 -17.10
N ALA A 121 -4.37 3.42 -15.95
CA ALA A 121 -5.10 4.66 -15.79
C ALA A 121 -4.24 5.87 -16.15
N SER A 122 -4.51 6.50 -17.29
CA SER A 122 -3.67 7.56 -17.85
C SER A 122 -3.71 8.84 -17.03
N GLU A 123 -4.82 9.12 -16.34
CA GLU A 123 -4.98 10.20 -15.39
C GLU A 123 -4.17 9.98 -14.09
N ARG A 124 -3.65 8.76 -13.89
CA ARG A 124 -2.74 8.35 -12.82
C ARG A 124 -1.35 7.98 -13.36
N SER A 125 -1.01 8.51 -14.55
CA SER A 125 0.27 8.31 -15.22
C SER A 125 0.60 6.85 -15.57
N GLY A 126 -0.43 5.99 -15.64
CA GLY A 126 -0.33 4.62 -16.14
C GLY A 126 -0.25 4.52 -17.66
N LYS A 127 0.16 3.34 -18.14
CA LYS A 127 0.33 3.00 -19.55
C LYS A 127 -0.41 1.69 -19.86
N ALA A 128 -0.93 1.53 -21.08
CA ALA A 128 -1.64 0.31 -21.48
C ALA A 128 -0.82 -0.99 -21.30
N ALA A 129 0.51 -0.90 -21.38
CA ALA A 129 1.41 -2.03 -21.15
C ALA A 129 1.40 -2.54 -19.69
N ASP A 130 0.95 -1.72 -18.73
CA ASP A 130 0.92 -2.06 -17.31
C ASP A 130 0.05 -3.30 -17.03
N LEU A 131 -1.03 -3.50 -17.79
CA LEU A 131 -1.91 -4.66 -17.66
C LEU A 131 -1.14 -5.99 -17.75
N LYS A 132 -0.14 -6.06 -18.63
CA LYS A 132 0.72 -7.23 -18.80
C LYS A 132 1.97 -7.17 -17.91
N ASN A 133 2.53 -5.98 -17.75
CA ASN A 133 3.78 -5.80 -17.01
C ASN A 133 3.59 -6.05 -15.51
N TYR A 134 2.46 -5.64 -14.93
CA TYR A 134 2.23 -5.71 -13.49
C TYR A 134 2.18 -7.16 -12.96
N PRO A 135 1.42 -8.10 -13.56
CA PRO A 135 1.48 -9.51 -13.15
C PRO A 135 2.90 -10.11 -13.29
N THR A 136 3.62 -9.75 -14.34
CA THR A 136 5.01 -10.22 -14.57
C THR A 136 5.96 -9.67 -13.49
N PHE A 137 5.82 -8.38 -13.15
CA PHE A 137 6.56 -7.74 -12.08
C PHE A 137 6.31 -8.44 -10.74
N LEU A 138 5.05 -8.71 -10.39
CA LEU A 138 4.70 -9.38 -9.13
C LEU A 138 5.27 -10.80 -9.06
N GLN A 139 5.28 -11.55 -10.17
CA GLN A 139 5.90 -12.88 -10.23
C GLN A 139 7.41 -12.82 -9.98
N ASN A 140 8.09 -11.85 -10.59
CA ASN A 140 9.51 -11.63 -10.37
C ASN A 140 9.80 -11.19 -8.93
N LEU A 141 8.94 -10.34 -8.35
CA LEU A 141 9.04 -9.91 -6.97
C LEU A 141 8.86 -11.07 -6.00
N LYS A 142 7.83 -11.91 -6.16
CA LYS A 142 7.60 -13.10 -5.32
C LYS A 142 8.78 -14.07 -5.42
N THR A 143 9.36 -14.23 -6.61
CA THR A 143 10.58 -15.03 -6.81
C THR A 143 11.77 -14.47 -6.04
N ALA A 144 11.97 -13.15 -6.09
CA ALA A 144 13.05 -12.50 -5.35
C ALA A 144 12.86 -12.63 -3.83
N LEU A 145 11.64 -12.41 -3.31
CA LEU A 145 11.29 -12.59 -1.90
C LEU A 145 11.61 -14.02 -1.42
N GLY A 146 11.18 -15.04 -2.17
CA GLY A 146 11.43 -16.45 -1.85
C GLY A 146 12.90 -16.90 -1.93
N SER A 147 13.76 -16.15 -2.64
CA SER A 147 15.18 -16.48 -2.79
C SER A 147 16.04 -16.20 -1.54
N THR A 148 15.48 -15.49 -0.55
CA THR A 148 16.21 -15.06 0.64
C THR A 148 16.31 -16.14 1.73
N GLY A 149 15.51 -17.21 1.64
CA GLY A 149 15.33 -18.18 2.73
C GLY A 149 14.40 -17.70 3.85
N HIS A 150 13.98 -16.43 3.83
CA HIS A 150 12.89 -15.91 4.65
C HIS A 150 11.55 -16.10 3.94
N ASN A 151 10.50 -16.42 4.69
CA ASN A 151 9.16 -16.56 4.15
C ASN A 151 8.45 -15.20 4.07
N TYR A 152 8.98 -14.30 3.23
CA TYR A 152 8.35 -12.99 3.05
C TYR A 152 7.04 -13.08 2.28
N GLY A 153 6.02 -12.41 2.80
CA GLY A 153 4.73 -12.28 2.14
C GLY A 153 4.68 -11.14 1.12
N LEU A 154 3.75 -11.23 0.18
CA LEU A 154 3.45 -10.28 -0.88
C LEU A 154 1.93 -10.09 -0.99
N SER A 155 1.46 -8.86 -0.79
CA SER A 155 0.08 -8.47 -1.01
C SER A 155 0.02 -7.30 -1.97
N ILE A 156 -1.16 -7.04 -2.51
CA ILE A 156 -1.41 -5.80 -3.27
C ILE A 156 -2.69 -5.15 -2.80
N THR A 157 -2.75 -3.83 -2.93
CA THR A 157 -3.97 -3.05 -2.74
C THR A 157 -4.69 -2.95 -4.08
N VAL A 158 -6.00 -3.20 -4.09
CA VAL A 158 -6.82 -3.14 -5.30
C VAL A 158 -8.08 -2.29 -5.07
N PRO A 159 -8.54 -1.54 -6.08
CA PRO A 159 -9.74 -0.74 -5.98
C PRO A 159 -10.99 -1.63 -5.91
N SER A 160 -12.07 -1.17 -5.29
CA SER A 160 -13.38 -1.83 -5.40
C SER A 160 -14.19 -1.38 -6.62
N SER A 161 -13.86 -0.22 -7.20
CA SER A 161 -14.50 0.32 -8.39
C SER A 161 -14.13 -0.46 -9.65
N TYR A 162 -15.13 -0.84 -10.46
CA TYR A 162 -14.90 -1.45 -11.78
C TYR A 162 -13.99 -0.60 -12.67
N TRP A 163 -14.12 0.73 -12.59
CA TRP A 163 -13.38 1.68 -13.42
C TRP A 163 -11.87 1.45 -13.36
N TYR A 164 -11.35 1.19 -12.16
CA TYR A 164 -9.94 0.88 -11.95
C TYR A 164 -9.65 -0.62 -11.91
N MET A 165 -10.56 -1.44 -11.37
CA MET A 165 -10.37 -2.89 -11.27
C MET A 165 -10.14 -3.55 -12.63
N GLN A 166 -10.78 -3.06 -13.70
CA GLN A 166 -10.59 -3.58 -15.06
C GLN A 166 -9.14 -3.48 -15.56
N ASN A 167 -8.29 -2.67 -14.91
CA ASN A 167 -6.88 -2.51 -15.25
C ASN A 167 -5.96 -3.53 -14.57
N PHE A 168 -6.51 -4.44 -13.76
CA PHE A 168 -5.77 -5.50 -13.08
C PHE A 168 -6.13 -6.87 -13.69
N ASP A 169 -5.14 -7.62 -14.15
CA ASP A 169 -5.33 -9.03 -14.52
C ASP A 169 -5.37 -9.90 -13.24
N ILE A 170 -6.50 -9.86 -12.55
CA ILE A 170 -6.70 -10.53 -11.26
C ILE A 170 -6.42 -12.04 -11.35
N VAL A 171 -6.80 -12.69 -12.45
CA VAL A 171 -6.58 -14.13 -12.66
C VAL A 171 -5.09 -14.47 -12.83
N ALA A 172 -4.30 -13.58 -13.42
CA ALA A 172 -2.85 -13.74 -13.46
C ALA A 172 -2.20 -13.44 -12.10
N ILE A 173 -2.69 -12.41 -11.40
CA ILE A 173 -2.11 -11.91 -10.15
C ILE A 173 -2.37 -12.85 -8.97
N GLU A 174 -3.58 -13.40 -8.84
CA GLU A 174 -3.98 -14.26 -7.70
C GLU A 174 -3.08 -15.49 -7.51
N LYS A 175 -2.39 -15.91 -8.57
CA LYS A 175 -1.46 -17.06 -8.56
C LYS A 175 -0.15 -16.75 -7.82
N THR A 176 0.11 -15.48 -7.54
CA THR A 176 1.42 -14.98 -7.10
C THR A 176 1.37 -14.35 -5.72
N ILE A 177 0.31 -13.62 -5.42
CA ILE A 177 0.17 -12.87 -4.17
C ILE A 177 -0.44 -13.75 -3.08
N ASP A 178 -0.21 -13.39 -1.82
CA ASP A 178 -0.79 -14.09 -0.68
C ASP A 178 -2.23 -13.64 -0.41
N TRP A 179 -2.56 -12.36 -0.62
CA TRP A 179 -3.92 -11.82 -0.60
C TRP A 179 -4.04 -10.43 -1.25
N PHE A 180 -5.28 -10.01 -1.50
CA PHE A 180 -5.64 -8.67 -1.94
C PHE A 180 -6.18 -7.83 -0.77
N ASN A 181 -5.72 -6.59 -0.62
CA ASN A 181 -6.35 -5.58 0.21
C ASN A 181 -7.34 -4.77 -0.66
N VAL A 182 -8.63 -5.07 -0.58
CA VAL A 182 -9.64 -4.41 -1.43
C VAL A 182 -10.11 -3.10 -0.79
N MET A 183 -9.86 -1.97 -1.45
CA MET A 183 -10.27 -0.63 -1.02
C MET A 183 -11.77 -0.44 -1.22
N THR A 184 -12.55 -0.91 -0.25
CA THR A 184 -14.02 -0.79 -0.18
C THR A 184 -14.47 0.46 0.56
N TYR A 185 -13.66 1.51 0.47
CA TYR A 185 -13.86 2.84 1.02
C TYR A 185 -13.57 3.88 -0.07
N ASP A 186 -13.78 5.17 0.23
CA ASP A 186 -13.65 6.27 -0.74
C ASP A 186 -14.45 6.06 -2.02
N LEU A 187 -15.63 5.43 -1.89
CA LEU A 187 -16.59 5.25 -2.98
C LEU A 187 -17.25 6.58 -3.38
N HIS A 188 -17.36 7.50 -2.42
CA HIS A 188 -17.91 8.83 -2.60
C HIS A 188 -17.08 9.85 -1.84
N GLY A 189 -16.95 11.04 -2.39
CA GLY A 189 -16.18 12.11 -1.77
C GLY A 189 -16.48 13.49 -2.33
N THR A 190 -15.60 14.44 -2.04
CA THR A 190 -15.76 15.82 -2.48
C THR A 190 -15.73 15.97 -4.01
N TRP A 191 -15.12 15.00 -4.70
CA TRP A 191 -15.11 14.92 -6.17
C TRP A 191 -16.49 14.68 -6.80
N ASP A 192 -17.46 14.14 -6.05
CA ASP A 192 -18.84 13.92 -6.52
C ASP A 192 -19.76 15.11 -6.27
N SER A 193 -19.23 16.25 -5.81
CA SER A 193 -20.03 17.40 -5.36
C SER A 193 -20.95 18.00 -6.43
N THR A 194 -20.68 17.73 -7.71
CA THR A 194 -21.47 18.19 -8.85
C THR A 194 -22.39 17.12 -9.43
N ASP A 195 -22.35 15.89 -8.91
CA ASP A 195 -23.22 14.80 -9.37
C ASP A 195 -24.67 15.05 -8.92
N PRO A 196 -25.66 15.01 -9.84
CA PRO A 196 -27.05 15.34 -9.52
C PRO A 196 -27.79 14.29 -8.68
N TYR A 197 -27.25 13.08 -8.54
CA TYR A 197 -27.85 11.96 -7.80
C TYR A 197 -27.18 11.73 -6.44
N ILE A 198 -25.89 12.06 -6.32
CA ILE A 198 -25.15 12.06 -5.04
C ILE A 198 -25.32 13.42 -4.37
N GLY A 199 -24.96 14.50 -5.06
CA GLY A 199 -25.12 15.88 -4.59
C GLY A 199 -24.32 16.20 -3.31
N PRO A 200 -24.34 17.46 -2.87
CA PRO A 200 -23.53 17.94 -1.73
C PRO A 200 -23.97 17.37 -0.37
N GLN A 201 -25.06 16.60 -0.30
CA GLN A 201 -25.70 16.15 0.94
C GLN A 201 -24.99 14.95 1.60
N TRP A 202 -24.28 14.11 0.82
CA TRP A 202 -23.51 12.98 1.36
C TRP A 202 -22.15 13.39 1.95
N ILE A 203 -21.77 14.66 1.79
CA ILE A 203 -20.51 15.23 2.29
C ILE A 203 -20.47 15.29 3.84
N SER A 204 -21.63 15.18 4.52
CA SER A 204 -21.72 15.26 5.98
C SER A 204 -21.28 13.99 6.75
N PHE A 205 -21.16 12.83 6.11
CA PHE A 205 -20.59 11.64 6.76
C PHE A 205 -19.07 11.50 6.51
N GLY A 206 -18.54 12.12 5.45
CA GLY A 206 -17.11 12.11 5.12
C GLY A 206 -16.26 13.06 5.98
N ALA A 207 -16.79 14.21 6.40
CA ALA A 207 -16.00 15.23 7.11
C ALA A 207 -15.61 14.81 8.55
N THR A 208 -16.46 14.08 9.27
CA THR A 208 -16.10 13.41 10.53
C THR A 208 -15.33 12.11 10.31
N ALA A 209 -15.42 11.52 9.11
CA ALA A 209 -14.68 10.33 8.74
C ALA A 209 -13.24 10.63 8.31
N TYR A 210 -12.86 11.82 7.84
CA TYR A 210 -11.49 12.11 7.36
C TYR A 210 -10.35 11.73 8.33
N LEU A 211 -10.59 11.80 9.65
CA LEU A 211 -9.60 11.40 10.67
C LEU A 211 -9.68 9.92 11.04
N LEU A 212 -10.88 9.30 11.00
CA LEU A 212 -11.00 7.83 11.10
C LEU A 212 -10.51 7.15 9.83
N GLN A 213 -10.66 7.79 8.67
CA GLN A 213 -10.19 7.35 7.36
C GLN A 213 -8.68 7.29 7.37
N ARG A 214 -7.94 8.26 7.92
CA ARG A 214 -6.47 8.12 8.05
C ARG A 214 -6.06 6.96 8.97
N LEU A 215 -6.83 6.65 10.01
CA LEU A 215 -6.55 5.51 10.90
C LEU A 215 -7.05 4.16 10.32
N ILE A 216 -8.03 4.17 9.41
CA ILE A 216 -8.61 2.99 8.74
C ILE A 216 -7.94 2.72 7.38
N LEU A 217 -7.44 3.75 6.69
CA LEU A 217 -6.64 3.67 5.45
C LEU A 217 -5.39 2.83 5.70
N ASP A 218 -4.80 2.95 6.90
CA ASP A 218 -3.60 2.21 7.29
C ASP A 218 -3.92 0.81 7.87
N LEU A 219 -5.20 0.52 8.16
CA LEU A 219 -5.68 -0.75 8.70
C LEU A 219 -6.61 -1.41 7.67
N ALA A 220 -6.00 -1.97 6.63
CA ALA A 220 -6.69 -2.91 5.76
C ALA A 220 -7.29 -4.03 6.62
N PHE A 221 -8.63 -4.09 6.68
CA PHE A 221 -9.33 -5.22 7.29
C PHE A 221 -9.10 -6.45 6.41
N THR A 222 -8.22 -7.35 6.84
CA THR A 222 -8.05 -8.66 6.19
C THR A 222 -8.58 -9.75 7.12
N ALA A 223 -9.75 -10.30 6.79
CA ALA A 223 -10.25 -11.55 7.35
C ALA A 223 -9.84 -12.70 6.42
N LYS A 224 -8.89 -13.54 6.85
CA LYS A 224 -8.57 -14.80 6.18
C LYS A 224 -9.74 -15.76 6.40
N LEU A 225 -10.62 -15.92 5.41
CA LEU A 225 -11.61 -17.01 5.42
C LEU A 225 -10.85 -18.33 5.28
N HIS A 226 -10.77 -19.10 6.36
CA HIS A 226 -10.35 -20.49 6.29
C HIS A 226 -11.38 -21.25 5.44
N SER A 227 -10.95 -21.75 4.27
CA SER A 227 -11.67 -22.77 3.54
C SER A 227 -11.66 -24.07 4.34
N TYR A 228 -12.86 -24.61 4.63
CA TYR A 228 -13.08 -25.93 5.22
C TYR A 228 -12.57 -27.06 4.34
#